data_AF-A0A7W4VK80-F1
#
_entry.id   AF-A0A7W4VK80-F1
#
_cell.length_a   1.000
_cell.length_b   1.000
_cell.length_c   1.000
_cell.angle_alpha   90.00
_cell.angle_beta   90.00
_cell.angle_gamma   90.00
#
_symmetry.space_group_name_H-M   'P 1'
#
loop_
_entity.id
_entity.type
_entity.pdbx_description
1 polymer ?
#
loop_
_entity_poly.entity_id
_entity_poly.type
_entity_poly.pdbx_seq_one_letter_code
_entity_poly.pdbx_strand_id
1 'polypeptide(L)'
;MSAYRRDCEFMLKEEALPQEIDAAMRRFGFAMGIYEVQDLSGLDIAWAMRKRRAATRPSEERYSRISDRLCEAGRLGRKTGAGFYDYISGKPAPSAFVVQVILEESAARGFKRRSFTPDEIMTRILKVMRTEGEAILAEGIAESAADIDVVMITGYGFPRQKGGPMFSI
;
A
#
# COMPACT_ATOMS: atom_id res chain seq x y z
N MET A 1 -8.05 2.89 6.28
CA MET A 1 -7.58 2.56 4.90
C MET A 1 -6.21 3.15 4.55
N SER A 2 -5.96 4.42 4.88
CA SER A 2 -4.64 5.07 4.70
C SER A 2 -3.52 4.39 5.49
N ALA A 3 -3.83 3.83 6.67
CA ALA A 3 -2.87 3.21 7.58
C ALA A 3 -2.10 2.03 6.95
N TYR A 4 -2.77 0.98 6.45
CA TYR A 4 -2.07 -0.18 5.87
C TYR A 4 -1.34 0.19 4.57
N ARG A 5 -1.88 1.11 3.76
CA ARG A 5 -1.18 1.61 2.57
C ARG A 5 0.12 2.32 2.95
N ARG A 6 0.09 3.14 4.00
CA ARG A 6 1.29 3.81 4.54
C ARG A 6 2.29 2.79 5.06
N ASP A 7 1.83 1.71 5.68
CA ASP A 7 2.73 0.65 6.13
C ASP A 7 3.34 -0.15 4.97
N CYS A 8 2.59 -0.41 3.89
CA CYS A 8 3.15 -0.98 2.65
C CYS A 8 4.26 -0.10 2.06
N GLU A 9 4.11 1.23 2.08
CA GLU A 9 5.17 2.17 1.68
C GLU A 9 6.41 2.06 2.59
N PHE A 10 6.23 1.76 3.88
CA PHE A 10 7.37 1.49 4.77
C PHE A 10 8.02 0.14 4.46
N MET A 11 7.25 -0.89 4.11
CA MET A 11 7.82 -2.15 3.62
C MET A 11 8.69 -1.94 2.37
N LEU A 12 8.30 -1.04 1.45
CA LEU A 12 9.17 -0.70 0.30
C LEU A 12 10.50 -0.11 0.75
N LYS A 13 10.50 0.77 1.75
CA LYS A 13 11.73 1.35 2.32
C LYS A 13 12.58 0.35 3.11
N GLU A 14 11.98 -0.76 3.51
CA GLU A 14 12.66 -1.92 4.09
C GLU A 14 13.12 -2.90 2.98
N GLU A 15 13.05 -2.45 1.72
CA GLU A 15 13.44 -3.14 0.47
C GLU A 15 12.53 -4.29 0.01
N ALA A 16 11.28 -4.32 0.47
CA ALA A 16 10.25 -5.10 -0.22
C ALA A 16 9.95 -4.49 -1.60
N LEU A 17 9.55 -5.32 -2.55
CA LEU A 17 9.18 -4.89 -3.89
C LEU A 17 7.66 -4.90 -4.07
N PRO A 18 7.10 -4.04 -4.96
CA PRO A 18 5.65 -3.99 -5.20
C PRO A 18 5.04 -5.36 -5.54
N GLN A 19 5.72 -6.13 -6.40
CA GLN A 19 5.27 -7.46 -6.79
C GLN A 19 5.26 -8.48 -5.65
N GLU A 20 6.13 -8.33 -4.65
CA GLU A 20 6.18 -9.24 -3.49
C GLU A 20 4.97 -9.01 -2.60
N ILE A 21 4.65 -7.74 -2.34
CA ILE A 21 3.49 -7.34 -1.54
C ILE A 21 2.19 -7.71 -2.27
N ASP A 22 2.09 -7.40 -3.56
CA ASP A 22 0.90 -7.72 -4.35
C ASP A 22 0.70 -9.24 -4.50
N ALA A 23 1.79 -10.01 -4.64
CA ALA A 23 1.73 -11.47 -4.64
C ALA A 23 1.27 -12.04 -3.29
N ALA A 24 1.76 -11.48 -2.17
CA ALA A 24 1.33 -11.88 -0.84
C ALA A 24 -0.17 -11.61 -0.61
N MET A 25 -0.67 -10.44 -1.02
CA MET A 25 -2.09 -10.10 -0.98
C MET A 25 -2.93 -11.04 -1.83
N ARG A 26 -2.51 -11.32 -3.07
CA ARG A 26 -3.19 -12.31 -3.92
C ARG A 26 -3.22 -13.70 -3.31
N ARG A 27 -2.09 -14.17 -2.76
CA ARG A 27 -1.99 -15.48 -2.09
C ARG A 27 -2.95 -15.56 -0.89
N PHE A 28 -3.15 -14.47 -0.16
CA PHE A 28 -4.12 -14.41 0.94
C PHE A 28 -5.58 -14.50 0.47
N GLY A 29 -5.85 -14.02 -0.76
CA GLY A 29 -7.16 -14.14 -1.41
C GLY A 29 -7.69 -12.83 -2.01
N PHE A 30 -6.92 -11.74 -1.99
CA PHE A 30 -7.33 -10.49 -2.62
C PHE A 30 -7.35 -10.66 -4.15
N ALA A 31 -8.34 -10.06 -4.82
CA ALA A 31 -8.41 -10.11 -6.28
C ALA A 31 -7.24 -9.35 -6.96
N MET A 32 -6.73 -8.32 -6.29
CA MET A 32 -5.65 -7.46 -6.78
C MET A 32 -4.80 -6.98 -5.61
N GLY A 33 -3.50 -6.85 -5.83
CA GLY A 33 -2.59 -6.25 -4.85
C GLY A 33 -2.71 -4.73 -4.79
N ILE A 34 -2.20 -4.15 -3.71
CA ILE A 34 -2.34 -2.73 -3.43
C ILE A 34 -1.64 -1.84 -4.47
N TYR A 35 -0.50 -2.24 -5.04
CA TYR A 35 0.21 -1.40 -6.01
C TYR A 35 -0.45 -1.43 -7.38
N GLU A 36 -0.99 -2.57 -7.80
CA GLU A 36 -1.84 -2.64 -8.99
C GLU A 36 -3.12 -1.82 -8.85
N VAL A 37 -3.76 -1.80 -7.67
CA VAL A 37 -4.93 -0.95 -7.40
C VAL A 37 -4.56 0.54 -7.48
N GLN A 38 -3.39 0.91 -6.96
CA GLN A 38 -2.89 2.29 -7.03
C GLN A 38 -2.61 2.73 -8.47
N ASP A 39 -1.97 1.88 -9.26
CA ASP A 39 -1.72 2.17 -10.67
C ASP A 39 -3.02 2.22 -11.50
N LEU A 40 -4.02 1.41 -11.14
CA LEU A 40 -5.34 1.45 -11.77
C LEU A 40 -6.07 2.76 -11.46
N SER A 41 -6.00 3.22 -10.20
CA SER A 41 -6.67 4.46 -9.75
C SER A 41 -5.96 5.72 -10.24
N GLY A 42 -4.65 5.65 -10.46
CA GLY A 42 -3.79 6.77 -10.82
C GLY A 42 -3.07 7.37 -9.61
N LEU A 43 -1.75 7.53 -9.72
CA LEU A 43 -0.90 8.00 -8.61
C LEU A 43 -0.98 9.53 -8.40
N ASP A 44 -1.38 10.26 -9.43
CA ASP A 44 -1.44 11.72 -9.45
C ASP A 44 -2.47 12.31 -8.49
N ILE A 45 -3.61 11.65 -8.29
CA ILE A 45 -4.64 12.09 -7.35
C ILE A 45 -4.07 12.08 -5.92
N ALA A 46 -3.49 10.95 -5.52
CA ALA A 46 -2.85 10.81 -4.22
C ALA A 46 -1.65 11.76 -4.08
N TRP A 47 -0.88 11.96 -5.15
CA TRP A 47 0.23 12.92 -5.17
C TRP A 47 -0.22 14.36 -4.97
N ALA A 48 -1.31 14.80 -5.63
CA ALA A 48 -1.88 16.12 -5.44
C ALA A 48 -2.31 16.35 -3.97
N MET A 49 -2.94 15.35 -3.35
CA MET A 49 -3.29 15.40 -1.92
C MET A 49 -2.04 15.49 -1.04
N ARG A 50 -0.99 14.71 -1.32
CA ARG A 50 0.28 14.76 -0.57
C ARG A 50 0.97 16.12 -0.70
N LYS A 51 0.97 16.74 -1.89
CA LYS A 51 1.53 18.09 -2.12
C LYS A 51 0.76 19.15 -1.34
N ARG A 52 -0.57 19.11 -1.32
CA ARG A 52 -1.40 20.05 -0.53
C ARG A 52 -1.11 19.95 0.97
N ARG A 53 -0.88 18.73 1.47
CA ARG A 53 -0.57 18.48 2.89
C ARG A 53 0.90 18.75 3.23
N ALA A 54 1.79 18.98 2.25
CA ALA A 54 3.23 19.08 2.51
C ALA A 54 3.58 20.23 3.47
N ALA A 55 2.93 21.39 3.34
CA ALA A 55 3.17 22.56 4.18
C ALA A 55 2.66 22.40 5.63
N THR A 56 1.68 21.51 5.85
CA THR A 56 1.04 21.28 7.15
C THR A 56 1.35 19.90 7.73
N ARG A 57 2.28 19.16 7.10
CA ARG A 57 2.68 17.84 7.58
C ARG A 57 3.49 17.99 8.86
N PRO A 58 3.13 17.28 9.95
CA PRO A 58 3.93 17.27 11.16
C PRO A 58 5.33 16.74 10.88
N SER A 59 6.34 17.36 11.49
CA SER A 59 7.76 17.05 11.25
C SER A 59 8.14 15.61 11.64
N GLU A 60 7.43 15.07 12.63
CA GLU A 60 7.56 13.75 13.21
C GLU A 60 6.83 12.67 12.40
N GLU A 61 5.97 13.05 11.45
CA GLU A 61 5.27 12.07 10.61
C GLU A 61 6.25 11.40 9.66
N ARG A 62 6.43 10.09 9.84
CA ARG A 62 7.22 9.27 8.93
C ARG A 62 6.65 9.34 7.52
N TYR A 63 7.49 9.75 6.56
CA TYR A 63 7.12 9.89 5.16
C TYR A 63 8.01 9.06 4.21
N SER A 64 7.41 8.49 3.16
CA SER A 64 8.07 7.82 2.03
C SER A 64 7.98 8.72 0.80
N ARG A 65 9.10 8.95 0.11
CA ARG A 65 9.11 9.69 -1.16
C ARG A 65 9.00 8.80 -2.40
N ILE A 66 8.98 7.47 -2.26
CA ILE A 66 8.96 6.53 -3.39
C ILE A 66 7.81 6.88 -4.35
N SER A 67 6.58 6.89 -3.83
CA SER A 67 5.38 7.29 -4.59
C SER A 67 5.47 8.68 -5.24
N ASP A 68 6.15 9.65 -4.60
CA ASP A 68 6.34 10.99 -5.19
C ASP A 68 7.33 10.97 -6.33
N ARG A 69 8.46 10.28 -6.16
CA ARG A 69 9.50 10.15 -7.19
C ARG A 69 8.97 9.44 -8.44
N LEU A 70 8.06 8.48 -8.29
CA LEU A 70 7.35 7.89 -9.44
C LEU A 70 6.51 8.95 -10.18
N CYS A 71 5.75 9.77 -9.44
CA CYS A 71 4.94 10.82 -10.05
C CYS A 71 5.78 11.93 -10.70
N GLU A 72 6.87 12.33 -10.07
CA GLU A 72 7.86 13.30 -10.58
C GLU A 72 8.49 12.81 -11.90
N ALA A 73 8.67 11.48 -12.05
CA ALA A 73 9.13 10.84 -13.28
C ALA A 73 8.02 10.58 -14.32
N GLY A 74 6.80 11.11 -14.11
CA GLY A 74 5.67 10.93 -15.03
C GLY A 74 5.03 9.55 -14.99
N ARG A 75 5.35 8.71 -14.01
CA ARG A 75 4.78 7.37 -13.84
C ARG A 75 3.49 7.47 -13.03
N LEU A 76 2.36 7.68 -13.71
CA LEU A 76 1.07 7.96 -13.08
C LEU A 76 0.12 6.76 -13.00
N GLY A 77 0.59 5.57 -13.36
CA GLY A 77 -0.18 4.31 -13.34
C GLY A 77 -0.50 3.78 -14.74
N ARG A 78 -1.57 2.97 -14.85
CA ARG A 78 -1.99 2.31 -16.10
C ARG A 78 -2.25 3.29 -17.23
N LYS A 79 -2.81 4.46 -16.91
CA LYS A 79 -3.16 5.50 -17.89
C LYS A 79 -1.96 6.08 -18.64
N THR A 80 -0.76 6.03 -18.06
CA THR A 80 0.50 6.47 -18.68
C THR A 80 1.36 5.30 -19.14
N GLY A 81 0.87 4.06 -19.05
CA GLY A 81 1.63 2.85 -19.34
C GLY A 81 2.71 2.52 -18.29
N ALA A 82 2.79 3.28 -17.20
CA ALA A 82 3.85 3.18 -16.21
C ALA A 82 3.42 3.78 -14.86
N GLY A 83 3.62 3.03 -13.78
CA GLY A 83 3.39 3.41 -12.38
C GLY A 83 4.38 2.66 -11.47
N PHE A 84 3.88 1.95 -10.45
CA PHE A 84 4.66 0.93 -9.73
C PHE A 84 5.06 -0.25 -10.62
N TYR A 85 4.33 -0.47 -11.71
CA TYR A 85 4.67 -1.43 -12.76
C TYR A 85 4.88 -0.74 -14.10
N ASP A 86 5.62 -1.39 -15.00
CA ASP A 86 5.55 -1.08 -16.43
C ASP A 86 4.37 -1.86 -17.03
N TYR A 87 3.59 -1.24 -17.90
CA TYR A 87 2.42 -1.88 -18.51
C TYR A 87 2.69 -2.23 -19.97
N ILE A 88 2.99 -3.50 -20.23
CA ILE A 88 3.23 -4.02 -21.57
C ILE A 88 1.95 -4.70 -22.05
N SER A 89 1.34 -4.15 -23.10
CA SER A 89 0.04 -4.63 -23.61
C SER A 89 -1.05 -4.69 -22.51
N GLY A 90 -1.04 -3.71 -21.61
CA GLY A 90 -2.01 -3.60 -20.49
C GLY A 90 -1.75 -4.53 -19.30
N LYS A 91 -0.70 -5.36 -19.34
CA LYS A 91 -0.33 -6.26 -18.23
C LYS A 91 0.80 -5.65 -17.38
N PRO A 92 0.73 -5.72 -16.05
CA PRO A 92 1.80 -5.24 -15.18
C PRO A 92 3.04 -6.12 -15.30
N ALA A 93 4.20 -5.49 -15.45
CA ALA A 93 5.51 -6.10 -15.42
C ALA A 93 6.39 -5.37 -14.38
N PRO A 94 7.24 -6.09 -13.61
CA PRO A 94 8.18 -5.45 -12.70
C PRO A 94 9.06 -4.42 -13.41
N SER A 95 9.27 -3.26 -12.78
CA SER A 95 10.01 -2.15 -13.37
C SER A 95 11.37 -1.96 -12.70
N ALA A 96 12.45 -1.99 -13.49
CA ALA A 96 13.80 -1.72 -13.00
C ALA A 96 13.93 -0.30 -12.43
N PHE A 97 13.19 0.67 -13.00
CA PHE A 97 13.14 2.04 -12.48
C PHE A 97 12.58 2.09 -11.06
N VAL A 98 11.51 1.35 -10.79
CA VAL A 98 10.87 1.31 -9.48
C VAL A 98 11.78 0.65 -8.44
N VAL A 99 12.46 -0.45 -8.82
CA VAL A 99 13.48 -1.09 -7.98
C VAL A 99 14.59 -0.09 -7.63
N GLN A 100 15.10 0.65 -8.61
CA GLN A 100 16.15 1.64 -8.40
C GLN A 100 15.72 2.75 -7.43
N VAL A 101 14.51 3.31 -7.62
CA VAL A 101 13.97 4.35 -6.72
C VAL A 101 13.84 3.82 -5.28
N ILE A 102 13.39 2.57 -5.10
CA ILE A 102 13.29 1.94 -3.79
C ILE A 102 14.67 1.84 -3.13
N LEU A 103 15.67 1.30 -3.85
CA LEU A 103 17.02 1.13 -3.31
C LEU A 103 17.66 2.46 -2.89
N GLU A 104 17.48 3.51 -3.69
CA GLU A 104 17.99 4.85 -3.37
C GLU A 104 17.31 5.45 -2.12
N GLU A 105 15.99 5.28 -2.00
CA GLU A 105 15.22 5.77 -0.83
C GLU A 105 15.50 4.98 0.45
N SER A 106 15.86 3.70 0.33
CA SER A 106 16.28 2.83 1.44
C SER A 106 17.70 3.18 1.91
N ALA A 107 18.64 3.36 0.97
CA ALA A 107 20.03 3.72 1.25
C ALA A 107 20.15 5.05 2.00
N ALA A 108 19.33 6.04 1.64
CA ALA A 108 19.30 7.35 2.30
C ALA A 108 18.95 7.31 3.81
N ARG A 109 18.46 6.17 4.33
CA ARG A 109 18.10 6.00 5.74
C ARG A 109 18.90 4.93 6.48
N GLY A 110 19.90 4.32 5.83
CA GLY A 110 20.75 3.30 6.45
C GLY A 110 20.00 2.03 6.85
N PHE A 111 18.87 1.73 6.20
CA PHE A 111 18.18 0.46 6.43
C PHE A 111 19.03 -0.70 5.92
N LYS A 112 19.12 -1.78 6.71
CA LYS A 112 19.62 -3.05 6.21
C LYS A 112 18.48 -3.75 5.47
N ARG A 113 18.74 -4.18 4.23
CA ARG A 113 17.84 -5.03 3.45
C ARG A 113 17.27 -6.15 4.32
N ARG A 114 15.95 -6.26 4.37
CA ARG A 114 15.25 -7.38 4.98
C ARG A 114 14.47 -8.11 3.89
N SER A 115 14.65 -9.43 3.81
CA SER A 115 13.74 -10.27 3.01
C SER A 115 12.43 -10.43 3.77
N PHE A 116 11.30 -10.29 3.07
CA PHE A 116 9.99 -10.57 3.63
C PHE A 116 9.43 -11.85 3.03
N THR A 117 8.98 -12.76 3.88
CA THR A 117 8.14 -13.86 3.45
C THR A 117 6.72 -13.36 3.15
N PRO A 118 5.95 -14.02 2.25
CA PRO A 118 4.57 -13.64 1.99
C PRO A 118 3.70 -13.62 3.26
N ASP A 119 3.95 -14.52 4.20
CA ASP A 119 3.20 -14.59 5.47
C ASP A 119 3.55 -13.42 6.41
N GLU A 120 4.81 -12.97 6.46
CA GLU A 120 5.20 -11.77 7.21
C GLU A 120 4.55 -10.51 6.66
N ILE A 121 4.53 -10.35 5.33
CA ILE A 121 3.87 -9.22 4.66
C ILE A 121 2.40 -9.17 5.06
N MET A 122 1.69 -10.29 4.91
CA MET A 122 0.26 -10.31 5.20
C MET A 122 -0.05 -10.16 6.68
N THR A 123 0.73 -10.80 7.56
CA THR A 123 0.58 -10.62 9.01
C THR A 123 0.71 -9.15 9.39
N ARG A 124 1.69 -8.44 8.81
CA ARG A 124 1.89 -7.01 9.06
C ARG A 124 0.72 -6.16 8.55
N ILE A 125 0.25 -6.41 7.32
CA ILE A 125 -0.92 -5.72 6.74
C ILE A 125 -2.17 -5.93 7.60
N LEU A 126 -2.48 -7.17 7.98
CA LEU A 126 -3.66 -7.51 8.78
C LEU A 126 -3.60 -6.85 10.16
N LYS A 127 -2.41 -6.87 10.80
CA LYS A 127 -2.21 -6.20 12.08
C LYS A 127 -2.50 -4.70 12.00
N VAL A 128 -1.99 -4.02 10.96
CA VAL A 128 -2.25 -2.58 10.77
C VAL A 128 -3.73 -2.31 10.49
N MET A 129 -4.38 -3.14 9.66
CA MET A 129 -5.82 -3.02 9.41
C MET A 129 -6.65 -3.16 10.69
N ARG A 130 -6.30 -4.12 11.55
CA ARG A 130 -6.99 -4.35 12.82
C ARG A 130 -6.78 -3.20 13.80
N THR A 131 -5.55 -2.77 14.01
CA THR A 131 -5.27 -1.64 14.93
C THR A 131 -6.01 -0.38 14.50
N GLU A 132 -6.09 -0.11 13.20
CA GLU A 132 -6.90 0.99 12.67
C GLU A 132 -8.40 0.76 12.93
N GLY A 133 -8.90 -0.46 12.73
CA GLY A 133 -10.29 -0.79 13.02
C GLY A 133 -10.66 -0.66 14.51
N GLU A 134 -9.76 -1.07 15.41
CA GLU A 134 -9.91 -0.88 16.86
C GLU A 134 -9.97 0.60 17.23
N ALA A 135 -9.14 1.44 16.60
CA ALA A 135 -9.18 2.90 16.79
C ALA A 135 -10.52 3.49 16.30
N ILE A 136 -11.00 3.09 15.12
CA ILE A 136 -12.30 3.52 14.57
C ILE A 136 -13.46 3.19 15.54
N LEU A 137 -13.42 2.01 16.19
CA LEU A 137 -14.41 1.64 17.20
C LEU A 137 -14.28 2.48 18.47
N ALA A 138 -13.06 2.68 18.96
CA ALA A 138 -12.80 3.48 20.16
C ALA A 138 -13.22 4.94 20.00
N GLU A 139 -13.09 5.48 18.78
CA GLU A 139 -13.51 6.84 18.42
C GLU A 139 -15.03 6.95 18.19
N GLY A 140 -15.77 5.84 18.19
CA GLY A 140 -17.21 5.81 17.93
C GLY A 140 -17.59 6.12 16.48
N ILE A 141 -16.64 5.98 15.55
CA ILE A 141 -16.87 6.22 14.11
C ILE A 141 -17.69 5.06 13.50
N ALA A 142 -17.48 3.83 13.98
CA ALA A 142 -18.27 2.66 13.61
C ALA A 142 -19.04 2.13 14.82
N GLU A 143 -20.26 1.63 14.59
CA GLU A 143 -21.12 1.07 15.65
C GLU A 143 -20.64 -0.32 16.10
N SER A 144 -20.10 -1.12 15.18
CA SER A 144 -19.60 -2.46 15.49
C SER A 144 -18.41 -2.89 14.62
N ALA A 145 -17.68 -3.90 15.09
CA ALA A 145 -16.60 -4.52 14.32
C ALA A 145 -17.12 -5.18 13.02
N ALA A 146 -18.37 -5.67 13.02
CA ALA A 146 -18.99 -6.27 11.85
C ALA A 146 -19.21 -5.23 10.74
N ASP A 147 -19.55 -3.99 11.08
CA ASP A 147 -19.73 -2.92 10.08
C ASP A 147 -18.43 -2.62 9.35
N ILE A 148 -17.31 -2.62 10.08
CA ILE A 148 -15.97 -2.48 9.50
C ILE A 148 -15.68 -3.63 8.53
N ASP A 149 -15.96 -4.87 8.94
CA ASP A 149 -15.73 -6.05 8.10
C ASP A 149 -16.59 -6.02 6.83
N VAL A 150 -17.87 -5.64 6.93
CA VAL A 150 -18.76 -5.47 5.76
C VAL A 150 -18.20 -4.45 4.79
N VAL A 151 -17.74 -3.29 5.26
CA VAL A 151 -17.13 -2.25 4.41
C VAL A 151 -15.85 -2.77 3.75
N MET A 152 -15.02 -3.51 4.48
CA MET A 152 -13.76 -4.04 3.95
C MET A 152 -13.97 -5.12 2.88
N ILE A 153 -14.97 -5.98 3.06
CA ILE A 153 -15.34 -7.01 2.07
C ILE A 153 -15.95 -6.38 0.83
N THR A 154 -16.95 -5.50 1.01
CA THR A 154 -17.78 -4.98 -0.08
C THR A 154 -17.13 -3.82 -0.83
N GLY A 155 -16.39 -2.95 -0.13
CA GLY A 155 -15.80 -1.74 -0.69
C GLY A 155 -14.32 -1.89 -1.07
N TYR A 156 -13.58 -2.74 -0.37
CA TYR A 156 -12.12 -2.83 -0.50
C TYR A 156 -11.60 -4.19 -0.93
N GLY A 157 -12.50 -5.12 -1.25
CA GLY A 157 -12.16 -6.43 -1.80
C GLY A 157 -11.42 -7.34 -0.81
N PHE A 158 -11.63 -7.14 0.49
CA PHE A 158 -11.14 -8.09 1.49
C PHE A 158 -11.73 -9.48 1.21
N PRO A 159 -10.95 -10.57 1.29
CA PRO A 159 -11.42 -11.86 0.84
C PRO A 159 -12.56 -12.36 1.74
N ARG A 160 -13.79 -12.43 1.22
CA ARG A 160 -14.98 -12.81 2.00
C ARG A 160 -14.82 -14.13 2.78
N GLN A 161 -14.04 -15.06 2.23
CA GLN A 161 -13.80 -16.39 2.82
C GLN A 161 -12.92 -16.31 4.09
N LYS A 162 -12.35 -15.14 4.37
CA LYS A 162 -11.57 -14.83 5.57
C LYS A 162 -12.36 -13.97 6.57
N GLY A 163 -13.66 -13.72 6.32
CA GLY A 163 -14.45 -12.75 7.09
C GLY A 163 -14.05 -11.33 6.70
N GLY A 164 -13.62 -10.53 7.66
CA GLY A 164 -12.96 -9.24 7.46
C GLY A 164 -11.75 -9.07 8.40
N PRO A 165 -11.05 -7.93 8.36
CA PRO A 165 -9.85 -7.72 9.18
C PRO A 165 -10.11 -7.75 10.69
N MET A 166 -11.35 -7.49 11.14
CA MET A 166 -11.72 -7.58 12.55
C MET A 166 -12.01 -9.03 12.97
N PHE A 167 -12.46 -9.87 12.03
CA PHE A 167 -12.68 -11.31 12.24
C PHE A 167 -11.40 -12.15 12.13
N SER A 168 -10.54 -11.89 11.15
CA SER A 168 -9.38 -12.74 10.81
C SER A 168 -8.24 -12.62 11.82
N ILE A 169 -7.84 -13.75 12.46
CA ILE A 169 -6.75 -13.87 13.46
C ILE A 169 -5.37 -13.90 12.80
#